data_AF-C3YX13-F1
#
_entry.id   AF-C3YX13-F1
#
_cell.length_a   1.000
_cell.length_b   1.000
_cell.length_c   1.000
_cell.angle_alpha   90.00
_cell.angle_beta   90.00
_cell.angle_gamma   90.00
#
_symmetry.space_group_name_H-M   'P 1'
#
loop_
_entity.id
_entity.type
_entity.pdbx_description
1 polymer ?
#
loop_
_entity_poly.entity_id
_entity_poly.type
_entity_poly.pdbx_seq_one_letter_code
_entity_poly.pdbx_strand_id
1 'polypeptide(L)'
;VFTQGSQVSLIFSAAEQLGNVEQLQLMHDNNGEGSRASWHVERAAVQDLTTGKLSYFFCGEWLAADRGDGQVVKTFPVASEEDLRSF
;
A
#
# COMPACT_ATOMS: atom_id res chain seq x y z
N VAL A 1 -11.10 -6.52 -8.25
CA VAL A 1 -11.31 -5.21 -8.90
C VAL A 1 -11.12 -4.16 -7.83
N PHE A 2 -10.13 -3.27 -7.98
CA PHE A 2 -9.93 -2.16 -7.06
C PHE A 2 -10.98 -1.09 -7.37
N THR A 3 -11.77 -0.70 -6.37
CA THR A 3 -12.80 0.33 -6.53
C THR A 3 -12.53 1.49 -5.59
N GLN A 4 -12.95 2.69 -5.97
CA GLN A 4 -12.78 3.88 -5.13
C GLN A 4 -13.48 3.67 -3.78
N GLY A 5 -12.80 4.04 -2.70
CA GLY A 5 -13.33 3.90 -1.33
C GLY A 5 -13.39 2.46 -0.81
N SER A 6 -12.83 1.49 -1.53
CA SER A 6 -12.77 0.10 -1.09
C SER A 6 -11.48 -0.23 -0.36
N GLN A 7 -11.57 -1.20 0.54
CA GLN A 7 -10.41 -1.92 1.07
C GLN A 7 -10.27 -3.23 0.31
N VAL A 8 -9.05 -3.55 -0.13
CA VAL A 8 -8.73 -4.82 -0.79
C VAL A 8 -7.71 -5.56 0.06
N SER A 9 -8.04 -6.80 0.42
CA SER A 9 -7.15 -7.71 1.14
C SER A 9 -6.61 -8.76 0.17
N LEU A 10 -5.29 -8.92 0.16
CA LEU A 10 -4.58 -9.93 -0.62
C LEU A 10 -3.75 -10.78 0.35
N ILE A 11 -3.69 -12.08 0.10
CA ILE A 11 -2.93 -13.02 0.94
C ILE A 11 -1.83 -13.64 0.06
N PHE A 12 -0.61 -13.63 0.58
CA PHE A 12 0.57 -14.15 -0.09
C PHE A 12 1.25 -15.18 0.81
N SER A 13 1.82 -16.22 0.19
CA SER A 13 2.72 -17.16 0.88
C SER A 13 4.16 -16.75 0.65
N ALA A 14 4.93 -16.63 1.73
CA ALA A 14 6.37 -16.43 1.66
C ALA A 14 7.09 -17.75 1.99
N ALA A 15 8.24 -18.01 1.35
CA ALA A 15 9.03 -19.21 1.61
C ALA A 15 9.66 -19.19 3.02
N GLU A 16 9.87 -17.99 3.57
CA GLU A 16 10.44 -17.74 4.89
C GLU A 16 9.64 -16.64 5.60
N GLN A 17 9.87 -16.47 6.90
CA GLN A 17 9.27 -15.39 7.67
C GLN A 17 9.81 -14.04 7.21
N LEU A 18 8.92 -13.06 6.99
CA LEU A 18 9.30 -11.70 6.59
C LEU A 18 10.06 -10.94 7.68
N GLY A 19 9.91 -11.36 8.94
CA GLY A 19 10.52 -10.67 10.09
C GLY A 19 9.95 -9.27 10.29
N ASN A 20 10.83 -8.28 10.44
CA ASN A 20 10.42 -6.88 10.56
C ASN A 20 10.24 -6.27 9.16
N VAL A 21 9.00 -5.94 8.82
CA VAL A 21 8.69 -5.26 7.56
C VAL A 21 8.97 -3.77 7.74
N GLU A 22 9.98 -3.26 7.04
CA GLU A 22 10.42 -1.86 7.13
C GLU A 22 9.85 -0.99 5.99
N GLN A 23 9.54 -1.59 4.84
CA GLN A 23 9.10 -0.89 3.64
C GLN A 23 8.06 -1.69 2.85
N LEU A 24 7.16 -0.98 2.20
CA LEU A 24 6.17 -1.51 1.25
C LEU A 24 6.33 -0.78 -0.08
N GLN A 25 6.61 -1.52 -1.16
CA GLN A 25 6.53 -0.99 -2.52
C GLN A 25 5.20 -1.38 -3.15
N LEU A 26 4.42 -0.39 -3.55
CA LEU A 26 3.17 -0.57 -4.28
C LEU A 26 3.36 -0.14 -5.73
N MET A 27 2.85 -0.95 -6.65
CA MET A 27 2.90 -0.70 -8.09
C MET A 27 1.63 -1.22 -8.76
N HIS A 28 1.22 -0.55 -9.83
CA HIS A 28 0.22 -1.06 -10.75
C HIS A 28 0.67 -0.81 -12.20
N ASP A 29 0.02 -1.51 -13.12
CA ASP A 29 0.35 -1.50 -14.55
C ASP A 29 -0.25 -0.30 -15.31
N ASN A 30 -0.98 0.58 -14.62
CA ASN A 30 -1.71 1.72 -15.17
C ASN A 30 -2.72 1.33 -16.27
N ASN A 31 -3.22 0.09 -16.24
CA ASN A 31 -4.27 -0.36 -17.13
C ASN A 31 -5.64 0.14 -16.66
N GLY A 32 -6.48 0.51 -17.62
CA GLY A 32 -7.83 1.03 -17.38
C GLY A 32 -8.10 2.30 -18.18
N GLU A 33 -9.37 2.62 -18.40
CA GLU A 33 -9.76 3.84 -19.11
C GLU A 33 -9.93 5.02 -18.14
N GLY A 34 -9.30 6.15 -18.48
CA GLY A 34 -9.40 7.41 -17.73
C GLY A 34 -9.02 7.24 -16.26
N SER A 35 -9.82 7.83 -15.37
CA SER A 35 -9.56 7.82 -13.93
C SER A 35 -9.64 6.45 -13.26
N ARG A 36 -10.01 5.39 -13.99
CA ARG A 36 -10.06 4.02 -13.45
C ARG A 36 -8.67 3.38 -13.37
N ALA A 37 -7.69 3.93 -14.09
CA ALA A 37 -6.28 3.54 -13.98
C ALA A 37 -5.58 4.23 -12.79
N SER A 38 -6.09 5.36 -12.30
CA SER A 38 -5.43 6.16 -11.25
C SER A 38 -5.81 5.68 -9.85
N TRP A 39 -4.82 5.35 -9.01
CA TRP A 39 -5.09 4.94 -7.63
C TRP A 39 -4.66 6.03 -6.65
N HIS A 40 -5.53 6.37 -5.71
CA HIS A 40 -5.13 7.11 -4.51
C HIS A 40 -5.13 6.14 -3.35
N VAL A 41 -3.95 5.88 -2.79
CA VAL A 41 -3.81 4.95 -1.66
C VAL A 41 -3.66 5.80 -0.41
N GLU A 42 -4.65 5.73 0.48
CA GLU A 42 -4.60 6.44 1.75
C GLU A 42 -3.63 5.73 2.71
N ARG A 43 -3.82 4.42 2.89
CA ARG A 43 -3.01 3.59 3.78
C ARG A 43 -2.99 2.14 3.32
N ALA A 44 -1.99 1.40 3.77
CA ALA A 44 -1.90 -0.04 3.63
C ALA A 44 -1.48 -0.68 4.97
N ALA A 45 -1.72 -1.99 5.09
CA ALA A 45 -1.24 -2.76 6.22
C ALA A 45 -0.76 -4.14 5.76
N VAL A 46 0.32 -4.61 6.37
CA VAL A 46 0.86 -5.96 6.17
C VAL A 46 0.76 -6.71 7.50
N GLN A 47 0.08 -7.85 7.47
CA GLN A 47 -0.04 -8.73 8.62
C GLN A 47 0.70 -10.03 8.35
N ASP A 48 1.62 -10.39 9.24
CA ASP A 48 2.12 -11.76 9.33
C ASP A 48 1.05 -12.61 10.01
N LEU A 49 0.42 -13.51 9.27
CA LEU A 49 -0.67 -14.35 9.77
C LEU A 49 -0.19 -15.45 10.75
N THR A 50 1.11 -15.76 10.78
CA THR A 50 1.70 -16.75 11.69
C THR A 50 1.99 -16.12 13.05
N THR A 51 2.55 -14.92 13.06
CA THR A 51 2.94 -14.22 14.30
C THR A 51 1.88 -13.23 14.79
N GLY A 52 0.93 -12.85 13.94
CA GLY A 52 -0.06 -11.81 14.20
C GLY A 52 0.48 -10.38 14.10
N LYS A 53 1.77 -10.20 13.80
CA LYS A 53 2.40 -8.87 13.71
C LYS A 53 1.79 -8.05 12.58
N LEU A 54 1.35 -6.83 12.90
CA LEU A 54 0.72 -5.90 11.97
C LEU A 54 1.61 -4.66 11.80
N SER A 55 1.88 -4.31 10.54
CA SER A 55 2.68 -3.14 10.16
C SER A 55 1.82 -2.23 9.28
N TYR A 56 1.78 -0.94 9.60
CA TYR A 56 1.00 0.05 8.85
C TYR A 56 1.91 0.90 7.96
N PHE A 57 1.35 1.37 6.84
CA PHE A 57 2.02 2.25 5.88
C PHE A 57 1.07 3.37 5.54
N PHE A 58 1.44 4.61 5.85
CA PHE A 58 0.66 5.79 5.49
C PHE A 58 1.14 6.29 4.14
N CYS A 59 0.26 6.11 3.15
CA CYS A 59 0.60 6.36 1.76
C CYS A 59 0.23 7.79 1.38
N GLY A 60 -1.04 8.18 1.58
CA GLY A 60 -1.55 9.54 1.34
C GLY A 60 -1.31 10.10 -0.07
N GLU A 61 -1.09 9.24 -1.06
CA GLU A 61 -0.47 9.64 -2.33
C GLU A 61 -1.18 9.01 -3.54
N TRP A 62 -1.09 9.71 -4.67
CA TRP A 62 -1.50 9.17 -5.97
C TRP A 62 -0.42 8.25 -6.53
N LEU A 63 -0.83 7.08 -7.01
CA LEU A 63 -0.08 6.20 -7.90
C LEU A 63 -0.79 6.22 -9.26
N ALA A 64 -0.38 7.11 -10.15
CA ALA A 64 -1.06 7.35 -11.42
C ALA A 64 -0.15 8.09 -12.41
N ALA A 65 -0.24 7.78 -13.70
CA ALA A 65 0.49 8.51 -14.72
C ALA A 65 -0.07 9.93 -14.99
N ASP A 66 -1.36 10.15 -14.68
CA ASP A 66 -2.10 11.38 -14.98
C ASP A 66 -2.37 12.28 -13.76
N ARG A 67 -1.97 11.86 -12.55
CA ARG A 67 -2.22 12.58 -11.29
C ARG A 67 -0.99 12.54 -10.39
N GLY A 68 -0.97 13.41 -9.38
CA GLY A 68 0.13 13.50 -8.42
C GLY A 68 1.44 13.86 -9.12
N ASP A 69 2.47 13.06 -8.86
CA ASP A 69 3.81 13.18 -9.44
C ASP A 69 4.01 12.34 -10.71
N GLY A 70 2.95 11.71 -11.23
CA GLY A 70 3.02 10.89 -12.44
C GLY A 70 3.63 9.50 -12.23
N GLN A 71 3.93 9.10 -10.99
CA GLN A 71 4.53 7.80 -10.69
C GLN A 71 3.45 6.74 -10.43
N VAL A 72 3.64 5.54 -10.98
CA VAL A 72 2.76 4.38 -10.79
C VAL A 72 3.37 3.32 -9.85
N VAL A 73 4.57 3.58 -9.36
CA VAL A 73 5.28 2.81 -8.34
C VAL A 73 5.76 3.74 -7.24
N LYS A 74 5.50 3.40 -5.98
CA LYS A 74 5.97 4.14 -4.81
C LYS A 74 6.36 3.20 -3.68
N THR A 75 7.38 3.60 -2.92
CA THR A 75 7.83 2.88 -1.72
C THR A 75 7.48 3.71 -0.49
N PHE A 76 6.85 3.06 0.49
CA PHE A 76 6.41 3.66 1.74
C PHE A 76 7.14 3.01 2.92
N PRO A 77 7.70 3.78 3.85
CA PRO A 77 8.25 3.24 5.09
C PRO A 77 7.13 2.76 6.01
N VAL A 78 7.47 1.83 6.91
CA VAL A 78 6.58 1.46 8.02
C VAL A 78 6.29 2.70 8.88
N ALA A 79 5.04 2.85 9.31
CA ALA A 79 4.60 3.94 10.17
C ALA A 79 5.37 3.89 11.49
N SER A 80 5.89 5.05 11.91
CA SER A 80 6.51 5.24 13.21
C SER A 80 5.46 5.29 14.33
N GLU A 81 5.90 5.24 15.58
CA GLU A 81 4.98 5.43 16.71
C GLU A 81 4.27 6.79 16.69
N GLU A 82 4.94 7.84 16.19
CA GLU A 82 4.35 9.18 16.08
C GLU A 82 3.23 9.20 15.05
N ASP A 83 3.48 8.59 13.89
CA ASP A 83 2.48 8.42 12.84
C ASP A 83 1.24 7.72 13.42
N LEU A 84 1.42 6.60 14.12
CA LEU A 84 0.33 5.83 14.71
C LEU A 84 -0.44 6.58 15.81
N ARG A 85 0.16 7.58 16.47
CA ARG A 85 -0.53 8.42 17.48
C ARG A 85 -1.36 9.53 16.84
N SER A 86 -1.04 9.91 15.61
CA SER A 86 -1.80 10.89 14.83
C SER A 86 -3.04 10.29 14.15
N PHE A 87 -3.22 8.97 14.28
CA PHE A 87 -4.32 8.17 13.75
C PHE A 87 -5.56 8.16 14.65
#